data_AF-A0A183HWF5-F1
#
_entry.id   AF-A0A183HWF5-F1
#
_cell.length_a   1.000
_cell.length_b   1.000
_cell.length_c   1.000
_cell.angle_alpha   90.00
_cell.angle_beta   90.00
_cell.angle_gamma   90.00
#
_symmetry.space_group_name_H-M   'P 1'
#
loop_
_entity.id
_entity.type
_entity.pdbx_description
1 polymer ?
#
loop_
_entity_poly.entity_id
_entity_poly.type
_entity_poly.pdbx_seq_one_letter_code
_entity_poly.pdbx_strand_id
1 'polypeptide(L)'
;MNANAFRHYGNMMIDHVANYWESLRERKPLPDVKPGSISKLIPQDPPTMGEPWEKIFNDIDKVVINGNTHWQHPKFFAYFPTRTSYQAIMGDILNGGLASVGFSWASSPSMTEVEMSMTNWLAKAIELPAEFLNTKNGCGIGIIQNGASDATYIAILAARGRAIEV
;
A
#
# COMPACT_ATOMS: atom_id res chain seq x y z
N MET A 1 -10.83 20.76 4.42
CA MET A 1 -9.46 21.03 4.89
C MET A 1 -8.74 21.88 3.85
N ASN A 2 -7.81 22.77 4.24
CA ASN A 2 -6.95 23.53 3.32
C ASN A 2 -5.47 23.10 3.44
N ALA A 3 -4.57 23.66 2.62
CA ALA A 3 -3.16 23.24 2.59
C ALA A 3 -2.42 23.43 3.93
N ASN A 4 -2.74 24.48 4.71
CA ASN A 4 -2.10 24.71 6.01
C ASN A 4 -2.56 23.67 7.03
N ALA A 5 -3.85 23.37 7.06
CA ALA A 5 -4.40 22.30 7.89
C ALA A 5 -3.81 20.93 7.47
N PHE A 6 -3.66 20.66 6.16
CA PHE A 6 -3.01 19.44 5.68
C PHE A 6 -1.56 19.32 6.17
N ARG A 7 -0.76 20.39 6.10
CA ARG A 7 0.62 20.36 6.64
C ARG A 7 0.63 20.11 8.15
N HIS A 8 -0.23 20.81 8.89
CA HIS A 8 -0.31 20.68 10.34
C HIS A 8 -0.67 19.24 10.75
N TYR A 9 -1.80 18.74 10.28
CA TYR A 9 -2.29 17.42 10.65
C TYR A 9 -1.53 16.27 9.98
N GLY A 10 -0.99 16.50 8.78
CA GLY A 10 -0.13 15.55 8.09
C GLY A 10 1.17 15.30 8.86
N ASN A 11 1.81 16.37 9.36
CA ASN A 11 2.99 16.22 10.23
C ASN A 11 2.64 15.46 11.53
N MET A 12 1.51 15.79 12.16
CA MET A 12 1.05 15.02 13.33
C MET A 12 0.86 13.53 13.03
N MET A 13 0.34 13.18 11.85
CA MET A 13 0.18 11.79 11.44
C MET A 13 1.53 11.11 11.19
N ILE A 14 2.50 11.80 10.58
CA ILE A 14 3.86 11.30 10.38
C ILE A 14 4.50 10.98 11.74
N ASP A 15 4.41 11.91 12.70
CA ASP A 15 4.93 11.72 14.05
C ASP A 15 4.23 10.54 14.75
N HIS A 16 2.91 10.41 14.59
CA HIS A 16 2.16 9.29 15.16
C HIS A 16 2.59 7.94 14.58
N VAL A 17 2.83 7.85 13.26
CA VAL A 17 3.35 6.63 12.62
C VAL A 17 4.75 6.33 13.13
N ALA A 18 5.66 7.30 13.20
CA ALA A 18 7.01 7.09 13.73
C ALA A 18 6.97 6.56 15.18
N ASN A 19 6.20 7.22 16.06
CA ASN A 19 6.01 6.79 17.45
C ASN A 19 5.38 5.40 17.56
N TYR A 20 4.44 5.06 16.68
CA TYR A 20 3.86 3.71 16.62
C TYR A 20 4.94 2.64 16.34
N TRP A 21 5.82 2.89 15.36
CA TRP A 21 6.90 1.96 15.02
C TRP A 21 7.93 1.81 16.14
N GLU A 22 8.31 2.90 16.79
CA GLU A 22 9.26 2.87 17.92
C GLU A 22 8.69 2.12 19.13
N SER A 23 7.39 2.29 19.39
CA SER A 23 6.68 1.63 20.50
C SER A 23 6.18 0.22 20.20
N LEU A 24 6.41 -0.33 18.99
CA LEU A 24 5.85 -1.63 18.58
C LEU A 24 6.12 -2.75 19.60
N ARG A 25 7.32 -2.76 20.22
CA ARG A 25 7.74 -3.79 21.18
C ARG A 25 6.95 -3.81 22.49
N GLU A 26 6.28 -2.71 22.80
CA GLU A 26 5.47 -2.53 24.02
C GLU A 26 4.04 -3.04 23.82
N ARG A 27 3.65 -3.33 22.58
CA ARG A 27 2.30 -3.75 22.20
C ARG A 27 2.17 -5.28 22.21
N LYS A 28 0.93 -5.78 22.13
CA LYS A 28 0.67 -7.22 21.93
C LYS A 28 0.57 -7.51 20.42
N PRO A 29 1.27 -8.51 19.86
CA PRO A 29 1.19 -8.83 18.43
C PRO A 29 -0.24 -9.06 17.93
N LEU A 30 -1.06 -9.69 18.77
CA LEU A 30 -2.48 -9.94 18.53
C LEU A 30 -3.33 -9.14 19.52
N PRO A 31 -4.41 -8.51 19.06
CA PRO A 31 -5.32 -7.77 19.93
C PRO A 31 -6.20 -8.74 20.72
N ASP A 32 -6.59 -8.34 21.93
CA ASP A 32 -7.54 -9.10 22.78
C ASP A 32 -8.96 -8.52 22.61
N VAL A 33 -9.53 -8.75 21.42
CA VAL A 33 -10.84 -8.22 21.03
C VAL A 33 -11.74 -9.31 20.47
N LYS A 34 -13.05 -9.15 20.60
CA LYS A 34 -14.06 -10.07 20.05
C LYS A 34 -14.61 -9.53 18.73
N PRO A 35 -15.01 -10.39 17.78
CA PRO A 35 -15.73 -9.95 16.58
C PRO A 35 -16.89 -9.02 16.91
N GLY A 36 -16.98 -7.89 16.19
CA GLY A 36 -17.98 -6.85 16.41
C GLY A 36 -17.73 -5.90 17.58
N SER A 37 -16.57 -5.94 18.25
CA SER A 37 -16.23 -4.93 19.27
C SER A 37 -15.97 -3.54 18.68
N ILE A 38 -15.26 -3.47 17.55
CA ILE A 38 -14.87 -2.20 16.91
C ILE A 38 -16.08 -1.43 16.40
N SER A 39 -17.08 -2.12 15.84
CA SER A 39 -18.31 -1.49 15.36
C SER A 39 -19.12 -0.81 16.47
N LYS A 40 -18.92 -1.19 17.74
CA LYS A 40 -19.55 -0.53 18.90
C LYS A 40 -18.86 0.79 19.28
N LEU A 41 -17.65 1.03 18.78
CA LEU A 41 -16.89 2.26 18.99
C LEU A 41 -17.16 3.31 17.90
N ILE A 42 -17.87 2.93 16.83
CA ILE A 42 -18.16 3.77 15.68
C ILE A 42 -19.67 4.05 15.65
N PRO A 43 -20.11 5.30 15.34
CA PRO A 43 -21.51 5.60 15.09
C PRO A 43 -22.11 4.68 14.02
N GLN A 44 -23.38 4.31 14.16
CA GLN A 44 -24.06 3.44 13.19
C GLN A 44 -24.35 4.16 11.87
N ASP A 45 -24.57 5.47 11.94
CA ASP A 45 -24.85 6.32 10.79
C ASP A 45 -23.67 7.26 10.53
N PRO A 46 -23.37 7.57 9.25
CA PRO A 46 -22.35 8.56 8.92
C PRO A 46 -22.73 9.95 9.44
N PRO A 47 -21.76 10.79 9.84
CA PRO A 47 -22.07 12.13 10.31
C PRO A 47 -22.64 12.98 9.16
N THR A 48 -23.65 13.79 9.45
CA THR A 48 -24.28 14.69 8.46
C THR A 48 -23.37 15.84 8.03
N MET A 49 -22.40 16.18 8.88
CA MET A 49 -21.41 17.23 8.65
C MET A 49 -20.02 16.69 8.97
N GLY A 50 -18.98 17.24 8.33
CA GLY A 50 -17.60 16.87 8.63
C GLY A 50 -17.23 17.15 10.09
N GLU A 51 -16.39 16.28 10.66
CA GLU A 51 -15.92 16.40 12.04
C GLU A 51 -14.56 17.08 12.11
N PRO A 52 -14.23 17.75 13.24
CA PRO A 52 -12.90 18.27 13.47
C PRO A 52 -11.84 17.17 13.42
N TRP A 53 -10.68 17.47 12.84
CA TRP A 53 -9.63 16.46 12.68
C TRP A 53 -9.07 15.97 14.01
N GLU A 54 -9.08 16.82 15.03
CA GLU A 54 -8.69 16.47 16.40
C GLU A 54 -9.55 15.33 16.96
N LYS A 55 -10.85 15.32 16.62
CA LYS A 55 -11.75 14.25 17.04
C LYS A 55 -11.36 12.94 16.36
N ILE A 56 -11.16 12.97 15.04
CA ILE A 56 -10.72 11.81 14.26
C ILE A 56 -9.38 11.28 14.78
N PHE A 57 -8.42 12.16 15.06
CA PHE A 57 -7.11 11.77 15.55
C PHE A 57 -7.17 11.08 16.91
N ASN A 58 -8.03 11.56 17.81
CA ASN A 58 -8.27 10.95 19.14
C ASN A 58 -8.93 9.57 19.07
N ASP A 59 -9.55 9.22 17.93
CA ASP A 59 -10.19 7.93 17.71
C ASP A 59 -9.24 6.90 17.11
N ILE A 60 -8.14 7.31 16.45
CA ILE A 60 -7.18 6.40 15.77
C ILE A 60 -6.69 5.30 16.71
N ASP A 61 -6.16 5.67 17.88
CA ASP A 61 -5.61 4.66 18.80
C ASP A 61 -6.70 3.72 19.34
N LYS A 62 -7.84 4.28 19.72
CA LYS A 62 -8.94 3.55 20.37
C LYS A 62 -9.63 2.59 19.41
N VAL A 63 -9.90 3.06 18.19
CA VAL A 63 -10.73 2.36 17.20
C VAL A 63 -9.88 1.50 16.28
N VAL A 64 -8.73 2.02 15.84
CA VAL A 64 -7.89 1.36 14.84
C VAL A 64 -6.73 0.63 15.49
N ILE A 65 -5.83 1.32 16.17
CA ILE A 65 -4.54 0.75 16.59
C ILE A 65 -4.72 -0.36 17.64
N ASN A 66 -5.50 -0.12 18.69
CA ASN A 66 -5.69 -1.09 19.78
C ASN A 66 -6.43 -2.37 19.35
N GLY A 67 -7.24 -2.28 18.29
CA GLY A 67 -7.93 -3.41 17.69
C GLY A 67 -7.14 -4.11 16.60
N ASN A 68 -5.96 -3.61 16.23
CA ASN A 68 -5.21 -4.10 15.09
C ASN A 68 -4.32 -5.30 15.45
N THR A 69 -4.10 -6.18 14.47
CA THR A 69 -2.98 -7.13 14.52
C THR A 69 -1.71 -6.40 14.10
N HIS A 70 -0.70 -6.40 14.96
CA HIS A 70 0.55 -5.70 14.69
C HIS A 70 1.51 -6.60 13.89
N TRP A 71 1.28 -6.67 12.57
CA TRP A 71 2.06 -7.50 11.65
C TRP A 71 3.57 -7.23 11.66
N GLN A 72 3.98 -6.00 12.00
CA GLN A 72 5.38 -5.58 12.09
C GLN A 72 6.00 -5.85 13.47
N HIS A 73 5.24 -6.38 14.43
CA HIS A 73 5.74 -6.64 15.76
C HIS A 73 6.83 -7.74 15.70
N PRO A 74 7.99 -7.59 16.38
CA PRO A 74 9.09 -8.57 16.35
C PRO A 74 8.80 -9.93 17.01
N LYS A 75 7.55 -10.17 17.39
CA LYS A 75 7.02 -11.40 18.00
C LYS A 75 5.79 -11.91 17.26
N PHE A 76 5.49 -11.35 16.08
CA PHE A 76 4.44 -11.82 15.19
C PHE A 76 5.09 -12.79 14.18
N PHE A 77 4.76 -14.09 14.28
CA PHE A 77 5.37 -15.15 13.47
C PHE A 77 4.34 -15.93 12.64
N ALA A 78 3.18 -15.33 12.37
CA ALA A 78 2.14 -15.96 11.56
C ALA A 78 2.28 -15.56 10.07
N TYR A 79 1.77 -16.42 9.18
CA TYR A 79 1.73 -16.21 7.73
C TYR A 79 3.11 -15.88 7.11
N PHE A 80 3.16 -14.85 6.25
CA PHE A 80 4.37 -14.28 5.68
C PHE A 80 4.46 -12.79 6.06
N PRO A 81 5.68 -12.22 6.10
CA PRO A 81 5.84 -10.82 6.44
C PRO A 81 5.20 -9.92 5.38
N THR A 82 4.32 -9.00 5.80
CA THR A 82 3.96 -7.85 4.98
C THR A 82 5.09 -6.84 5.09
N ARG A 83 5.77 -6.54 3.97
CA ARG A 83 6.93 -5.64 3.98
C ARG A 83 6.48 -4.20 3.83
N THR A 84 7.04 -3.33 4.65
CA THR A 84 6.91 -1.89 4.54
C THR A 84 8.16 -1.23 5.11
N SER A 85 8.43 0.00 4.71
CA SER A 85 9.54 0.81 5.17
C SER A 85 9.13 2.27 5.18
N TYR A 86 9.87 3.12 5.88
CA TYR A 86 9.61 4.56 5.86
C TYR A 86 9.67 5.13 4.42
N GLN A 87 10.57 4.63 3.58
CA GLN A 87 10.66 5.04 2.17
C GLN A 87 9.40 4.67 1.38
N ALA A 88 8.83 3.48 1.62
CA ALA A 88 7.58 3.07 0.99
C ALA A 88 6.41 3.95 1.45
N ILE A 89 6.31 4.25 2.75
CA ILE A 89 5.30 5.16 3.31
C ILE A 89 5.40 6.56 2.67
N MET A 90 6.62 7.09 2.52
CA MET A 90 6.82 8.37 1.84
C MET A 90 6.42 8.33 0.36
N GLY A 91 6.66 7.19 -0.31
CA GLY A 91 6.17 6.92 -1.66
C GLY A 91 4.65 6.96 -1.74
N ASP A 92 3.95 6.35 -0.78
CA ASP A 92 2.48 6.35 -0.71
C ASP A 92 1.90 7.75 -0.46
N ILE A 93 2.55 8.56 0.39
CA ILE A 93 2.17 9.96 0.60
C ILE A 93 2.25 10.75 -0.72
N LEU A 94 3.35 10.60 -1.47
CA LEU A 94 3.52 11.26 -2.76
C LEU A 94 2.51 10.75 -3.79
N ASN A 95 2.30 9.44 -3.87
CA ASN A 95 1.33 8.81 -4.76
C ASN A 95 -0.09 9.36 -4.52
N GLY A 96 -0.52 9.41 -3.26
CA GLY A 96 -1.81 9.99 -2.87
C GLY A 96 -1.93 11.48 -3.19
N GLY A 97 -0.83 12.24 -3.06
CA GLY A 97 -0.80 13.66 -3.40
C GLY A 97 -0.86 13.95 -4.90
N LEU A 98 -0.22 13.10 -5.73
CA LEU A 98 -0.27 13.21 -7.19
C LEU A 98 -1.63 12.78 -7.75
N ALA A 99 -2.30 11.82 -7.10
CA ALA A 99 -3.62 11.30 -7.46
C ALA A 99 -3.80 11.03 -8.97
N SER A 100 -2.71 10.60 -9.63
CA SER A 100 -2.63 10.47 -11.08
C SER A 100 -3.10 9.10 -11.54
N VAL A 101 -3.69 9.00 -12.73
CA VAL A 101 -4.20 7.74 -13.30
C VAL A 101 -3.45 7.40 -14.58
N GLY A 102 -2.69 6.30 -14.55
CA GLY A 102 -1.83 5.84 -15.64
C GLY A 102 -2.43 4.73 -16.50
N PHE A 103 -3.69 4.86 -16.97
CA PHE A 103 -4.31 3.84 -17.83
C PHE A 103 -3.74 3.79 -19.25
N SER A 104 -3.00 4.82 -19.65
CA SER A 104 -2.24 4.88 -20.91
C SER A 104 -0.97 5.71 -20.70
N TRP A 105 0.02 5.54 -21.58
CA TRP A 105 1.21 6.39 -21.53
C TRP A 105 0.86 7.88 -21.62
N ALA A 106 -0.09 8.25 -22.49
CA ALA A 106 -0.51 9.64 -22.66
C ALA A 106 -1.20 10.22 -21.42
N SER A 107 -1.82 9.39 -20.56
CA SER A 107 -2.48 9.85 -19.34
C SER A 107 -1.49 10.09 -18.19
N SER A 108 -0.35 9.39 -18.19
CA SER A 108 0.74 9.64 -17.25
C SER A 108 2.06 9.01 -17.74
N PRO A 109 2.89 9.75 -18.50
CA PRO A 109 4.14 9.24 -19.05
C PRO A 109 5.11 8.80 -17.95
N SER A 110 5.24 9.62 -16.90
CA SER A 110 6.16 9.35 -15.79
C SER A 110 5.80 8.06 -15.05
N MET A 111 4.51 7.78 -14.81
CA MET A 111 4.10 6.53 -14.16
C MET A 111 4.52 5.31 -14.97
N THR A 112 4.29 5.35 -16.30
CA THR A 112 4.66 4.24 -17.18
C THR A 112 6.17 4.02 -17.22
N GLU A 113 6.94 5.09 -17.43
CA GLU A 113 8.39 4.99 -17.62
C GLU A 113 9.14 4.67 -16.32
N VAL A 114 8.67 5.18 -15.18
CA VAL A 114 9.21 4.83 -13.86
C VAL A 114 8.94 3.35 -13.56
N GLU A 115 7.74 2.84 -13.83
CA GLU A 115 7.43 1.41 -13.63
C GLU A 115 8.33 0.51 -14.47
N MET A 116 8.50 0.80 -15.76
CA MET A 116 9.39 0.06 -16.65
C MET A 116 10.85 0.07 -16.15
N SER A 117 11.30 1.23 -15.65
CA SER A 117 12.66 1.38 -15.13
C SER A 117 12.87 0.59 -13.83
N MET A 118 11.92 0.65 -12.90
CA MET A 118 12.00 -0.04 -11.61
C MET A 118 11.87 -1.55 -11.76
N THR A 119 11.00 -2.04 -12.65
CA THR A 119 10.89 -3.47 -12.94
C THR A 119 12.15 -4.02 -13.63
N ASN A 120 12.78 -3.23 -14.51
CA ASN A 120 14.11 -3.55 -15.04
C ASN A 120 15.19 -3.62 -13.96
N TRP A 121 15.20 -2.67 -13.01
CA TRP A 121 16.13 -2.70 -11.88
C TRP A 121 15.93 -3.94 -11.03
N LEU A 122 14.67 -4.29 -10.72
CA LEU A 122 14.35 -5.49 -9.95
C LEU A 122 14.78 -6.77 -10.68
N ALA A 123 14.46 -6.90 -11.97
CA ALA A 123 14.84 -8.05 -12.79
C ALA A 123 16.37 -8.24 -12.82
N LYS A 124 17.13 -7.15 -12.95
CA LYS A 124 18.60 -7.18 -12.88
C LYS A 124 19.11 -7.55 -11.49
N ALA A 125 18.50 -7.00 -10.43
CA ALA A 125 18.92 -7.25 -9.05
C ALA A 125 18.73 -8.71 -8.61
N ILE A 126 17.79 -9.42 -9.22
CA ILE A 126 17.56 -10.86 -8.99
C ILE A 126 18.12 -11.74 -10.13
N GLU A 127 18.92 -11.15 -11.02
CA GLU A 127 19.63 -11.83 -12.10
C GLU A 127 18.72 -12.63 -13.07
N LEU A 128 17.54 -12.06 -13.40
CA LEU A 128 16.70 -12.66 -14.44
C LEU A 128 17.38 -12.59 -15.81
N PRO A 129 17.12 -13.58 -16.70
CA PRO A 129 17.54 -13.53 -18.09
C PRO A 129 17.10 -12.25 -18.81
N ALA A 130 17.88 -11.82 -19.80
CA ALA A 130 17.65 -10.57 -20.52
C ALA A 130 16.29 -10.53 -21.26
N GLU A 131 15.73 -11.70 -21.56
CA GLU A 131 14.41 -11.89 -22.15
C GLU A 131 13.26 -11.35 -21.29
N PHE A 132 13.48 -11.14 -19.98
CA PHE A 132 12.50 -10.53 -19.07
C PHE A 132 12.60 -9.01 -18.97
N LEU A 133 13.63 -8.38 -19.57
CA LEU A 133 13.85 -6.94 -19.47
C LEU A 133 12.97 -6.17 -20.47
N ASN A 134 12.39 -5.07 -20.00
CA ASN A 134 11.73 -4.04 -20.82
C ASN A 134 12.79 -3.36 -21.70
N THR A 135 12.99 -3.86 -22.92
CA THR A 135 13.94 -3.30 -23.89
C THR A 135 13.23 -3.05 -25.21
N LYS A 136 13.67 -2.02 -25.96
CA LYS A 136 13.03 -1.59 -27.21
C LYS A 136 12.90 -2.72 -28.25
N ASN A 137 13.84 -3.67 -28.25
CA ASN A 137 13.90 -4.77 -29.22
C ASN A 137 13.66 -6.15 -28.57
N GLY A 138 13.27 -6.19 -27.29
CA GLY A 138 13.00 -7.43 -26.55
C GLY A 138 11.52 -7.82 -26.60
N CYS A 139 11.22 -9.05 -26.20
CA CYS A 139 9.85 -9.54 -26.02
C CYS A 139 9.36 -9.47 -24.56
N GLY A 140 10.25 -9.14 -23.63
CA GLY A 140 9.95 -9.05 -22.20
C GLY A 140 9.26 -7.75 -21.81
N ILE A 141 8.36 -7.86 -20.84
CA ILE A 141 7.77 -6.71 -20.14
C ILE A 141 7.63 -7.02 -18.66
N GLY A 142 8.03 -6.08 -17.81
CA GLY A 142 7.80 -6.10 -16.38
C GLY A 142 6.70 -5.12 -16.01
N ILE A 143 5.69 -5.59 -15.29
CA ILE A 143 4.55 -4.79 -14.83
C ILE A 143 4.30 -5.02 -13.34
N ILE A 144 3.88 -3.98 -12.63
CA ILE A 144 3.52 -4.08 -11.20
C ILE A 144 2.05 -4.47 -11.09
N GLN A 145 1.74 -5.46 -10.26
CA GLN A 145 0.39 -5.94 -10.00
C GLN A 145 0.06 -5.85 -8.51
N ASN A 146 -1.23 -5.80 -8.18
CA ASN A 146 -1.70 -5.68 -6.79
C ASN A 146 -1.30 -6.87 -5.92
N GLY A 147 -1.26 -8.07 -6.48
CA GLY A 147 -0.86 -9.28 -5.78
C GLY A 147 -0.48 -10.43 -6.70
N ALA A 148 0.10 -11.46 -6.10
CA ALA A 148 0.51 -12.67 -6.82
C ALA A 148 -0.67 -13.39 -7.50
N SER A 149 -1.86 -13.33 -6.89
CA SER A 149 -3.08 -13.92 -7.46
C SER A 149 -3.50 -13.22 -8.76
N ASP A 150 -3.43 -11.89 -8.83
CA ASP A 150 -3.75 -11.13 -10.04
C ASP A 150 -2.74 -11.41 -11.15
N ALA A 151 -1.45 -11.43 -10.82
CA ALA A 151 -0.39 -11.79 -11.76
C ALA A 151 -0.58 -13.21 -12.33
N THR A 152 -0.94 -14.17 -11.46
CA THR A 152 -1.23 -15.55 -11.87
C THR A 152 -2.45 -15.61 -12.78
N TYR A 153 -3.52 -14.88 -12.43
CA TYR A 153 -4.73 -14.83 -13.23
C TYR A 153 -4.48 -14.26 -14.63
N ILE A 154 -3.73 -13.15 -14.73
CA ILE A 154 -3.35 -12.54 -16.01
C ILE A 154 -2.53 -13.52 -16.85
N ALA A 155 -1.55 -14.22 -16.25
CA ALA A 155 -0.75 -15.22 -16.95
C ALA A 155 -1.61 -16.36 -17.52
N ILE A 156 -2.58 -16.87 -16.73
CA ILE A 156 -3.52 -17.90 -17.18
C ILE A 156 -4.41 -17.39 -18.32
N LEU A 157 -4.92 -16.17 -18.23
CA LEU A 157 -5.75 -15.58 -19.29
C LEU A 157 -4.95 -15.42 -20.60
N ALA A 158 -3.71 -14.96 -20.53
CA ALA A 158 -2.83 -14.83 -21.69
C ALA A 158 -2.52 -16.20 -22.31
N ALA A 159 -2.20 -17.21 -21.49
CA ALA A 159 -1.97 -18.58 -21.95
C ALA A 159 -3.21 -19.18 -22.62
N ARG A 160 -4.41 -18.97 -22.03
CA ARG A 160 -5.68 -19.39 -22.62
C ARG A 160 -5.91 -18.71 -23.96
N GLY A 161 -5.71 -17.39 -24.06
CA GLY A 161 -5.86 -16.64 -25.30
C GLY A 161 -5.00 -17.21 -26.41
N ARG A 162 -3.71 -17.45 -26.12
CA ARG A 162 -2.77 -18.08 -27.06
C ARG A 162 -3.18 -19.48 -27.50
N ALA A 163 -3.82 -20.26 -26.63
CA ALA A 163 -4.23 -21.63 -26.95
C ALA A 163 -5.47 -21.71 -27.87
N ILE A 164 -6.26 -20.63 -27.95
CA ILE A 164 -7.51 -20.59 -28.74
C ILE A 164 -7.43 -19.68 -29.97
N GLU A 165 -6.41 -18.82 -30.07
CA GLU A 165 -6.10 -18.08 -31.30
C GLU A 165 -5.57 -19.06 -32.36
N VAL A 166 -6.31 -19.21 -33.47
CA VAL A 166 -5.95 -20.00 -34.67
C VAL A 166 -5.24 -19.13 -35.68
#